data_AF-A0A0Q8PVN5-F1
#
_entry.id   AF-A0A0Q8PVN5-F1
#
_cell.length_a   1.000
_cell.length_b   1.000
_cell.length_c   1.000
_cell.angle_alpha   90.00
_cell.angle_beta   90.00
_cell.angle_gamma   90.00
#
_symmetry.space_group_name_H-M   'P 1'
#
loop_
_entity.id
_entity.type
_entity.pdbx_description
1 polymer ?
#
loop_
_entity_poly.entity_id
_entity_poly.type
_entity_poly.pdbx_seq_one_letter_code
_entity_poly.pdbx_strand_id
1 'polypeptide(L)'
;MNRLGWSVVDRYGTDVLAGDWKVPKRGRAVETPADPGLVVEEVTTDWCGEIVAFDRDLDTVTLEDRRGKRRTFPLGPGFLLEGKPVILTPPLGANAAGPQKPTRTASGSIAVHDVKARVARASRIFVEGRHDAELVEKVWGDDLRIEGVVVEFLGGVDDLADHLRDFKPGPNRRVGVLVDHLVPGSKESRIAQGIKKSPVGKDVLIVGHPFIDIWQAVKPERLGFTEWPSVPRSIDWKKGTCQQLGWPHRDQADIARAWKHVLGGVRGFQDLDPTLLGRVEELIDFVTAV
;
A
#
# COMPACT_ATOMS: atom_id res chain seq x y z
N MET A 1 -47.27 41.00 -46.09
CA MET A 1 -47.50 42.08 -45.10
C MET A 1 -48.73 41.73 -44.27
N ASN A 2 -48.58 41.64 -42.94
CA ASN A 2 -49.50 41.95 -41.80
C ASN A 2 -51.02 42.05 -42.05
N ARG A 3 -51.96 41.70 -41.15
CA ARG A 3 -51.98 41.38 -39.70
C ARG A 3 -53.44 40.99 -39.30
N LEU A 4 -53.60 40.23 -38.20
CA LEU A 4 -54.61 40.28 -37.11
C LEU A 4 -56.11 40.44 -37.47
N GLY A 5 -57.09 39.69 -36.95
CA GLY A 5 -57.24 39.00 -35.67
C GLY A 5 -58.50 39.52 -34.97
N TRP A 6 -59.47 38.66 -34.63
CA TRP A 6 -60.61 38.98 -33.75
C TRP A 6 -60.69 37.96 -32.61
N SER A 7 -60.76 38.48 -31.39
CA SER A 7 -60.82 37.76 -30.11
C SER A 7 -62.24 37.30 -29.76
N VAL A 8 -62.36 36.12 -29.15
CA VAL A 8 -63.50 35.79 -28.30
C VAL A 8 -62.99 35.61 -26.87
N VAL A 9 -63.52 36.43 -25.97
CA VAL A 9 -63.32 36.40 -24.52
C VAL A 9 -64.15 35.24 -23.97
N ASP A 10 -63.50 34.30 -23.28
CA ASP A 10 -64.17 33.20 -22.56
C ASP A 10 -64.86 33.76 -21.30
N ARG A 11 -66.14 33.40 -21.18
CA ARG A 11 -67.12 33.84 -20.18
C ARG A 11 -67.34 32.80 -19.08
N TYR A 12 -66.51 31.76 -18.98
CA TYR A 12 -66.58 30.78 -17.90
C TYR A 12 -65.32 30.83 -17.03
N GLY A 13 -65.53 31.25 -15.79
CA GLY A 13 -64.51 31.39 -14.77
C GLY A 13 -63.85 30.07 -14.38
N THR A 14 -62.62 30.25 -13.89
CA THR A 14 -61.71 29.33 -13.21
C THR A 14 -62.29 27.95 -12.90
N ASP A 15 -61.87 26.95 -13.68
CA ASP A 15 -62.15 25.54 -13.39
C ASP A 15 -61.47 25.13 -12.06
N VAL A 16 -62.31 24.87 -11.07
CA VAL A 16 -61.93 24.42 -9.71
C VAL A 16 -61.38 22.98 -9.69
N LEU A 17 -61.28 22.32 -10.85
CA LEU A 17 -60.65 21.00 -11.04
C LEU A 17 -59.26 21.06 -11.72
N ALA A 18 -58.68 22.25 -11.91
CA ALA A 18 -57.38 22.42 -12.59
C ALA A 18 -56.13 21.98 -11.77
N GLY A 19 -56.28 21.12 -10.75
CA GLY A 19 -55.19 20.62 -9.92
C GLY A 19 -55.23 19.11 -9.71
N ASP A 20 -54.08 18.45 -9.88
CA ASP A 20 -53.92 17.01 -9.62
C ASP A 20 -53.98 16.72 -8.11
N TRP A 21 -55.18 16.41 -7.63
CA TRP A 21 -55.51 16.11 -6.22
C TRP A 21 -54.72 14.93 -5.63
N LYS A 22 -53.99 14.16 -6.45
CA LYS A 22 -53.13 13.04 -6.02
C LYS A 22 -51.72 13.48 -5.61
N VAL A 23 -51.34 14.74 -5.79
CA VAL A 23 -50.04 15.25 -5.35
C VAL A 23 -50.10 15.61 -3.87
N PRO A 24 -49.29 14.98 -2.99
CA PRO A 24 -49.22 15.36 -1.58
C PRO A 24 -48.90 16.86 -1.44
N LYS A 25 -49.40 17.52 -0.38
CA LYS A 25 -49.21 18.97 -0.16
C LYS A 25 -47.74 19.44 -0.21
N ARG A 26 -46.78 18.55 0.02
CA ARG A 26 -45.33 18.84 -0.03
C ARG A 26 -44.60 18.20 -1.23
N GLY A 27 -45.31 17.59 -2.17
CA GLY A 27 -44.73 16.83 -3.28
C GLY A 27 -44.32 15.40 -2.89
N ARG A 28 -43.76 14.66 -3.85
CA ARG A 28 -43.17 13.33 -3.62
C ARG A 28 -41.71 13.48 -3.22
N ALA A 29 -41.20 12.52 -2.45
CA ALA A 29 -39.80 12.52 -2.04
C ALA A 29 -38.88 12.35 -3.26
N VAL A 30 -37.81 13.13 -3.32
CA VAL A 30 -36.79 13.07 -4.38
C VAL A 30 -35.46 12.64 -3.77
N GLU A 31 -34.77 11.72 -4.44
CA GLU A 31 -33.41 11.35 -4.06
C GLU A 31 -32.48 12.56 -4.18
N THR A 32 -31.79 12.87 -3.09
CA THR A 32 -30.92 14.04 -2.98
C THR A 32 -29.60 13.62 -2.34
N PRO A 33 -28.45 13.84 -3.00
CA PRO A 33 -27.15 13.55 -2.42
C PRO A 33 -26.95 14.34 -1.11
N ALA A 34 -26.44 13.68 -0.07
CA ALA A 34 -26.13 14.27 1.23
C ALA A 34 -24.84 15.11 1.18
N ASP A 35 -24.75 16.06 0.26
CA ASP A 35 -23.57 16.89 0.07
C ASP A 35 -23.35 17.84 1.27
N PRO A 36 -22.11 18.00 1.76
CA PRO A 36 -21.82 18.95 2.83
C PRO A 36 -22.24 20.38 2.46
N GLY A 37 -22.80 21.11 3.43
CA GLY A 37 -23.35 22.45 3.21
C GLY A 37 -24.85 22.49 2.94
N LEU A 38 -25.49 21.35 2.65
CA LEU A 38 -26.95 21.29 2.54
C LEU A 38 -27.61 21.36 3.91
N VAL A 39 -28.63 22.22 4.06
CA VAL A 39 -29.41 22.33 5.30
C VAL A 39 -30.69 21.52 5.16
N VAL A 40 -30.88 20.54 6.04
CA VAL A 40 -32.03 19.63 6.03
C VAL A 40 -32.68 19.56 7.41
N GLU A 41 -33.97 19.23 7.42
CA GLU A 41 -34.77 19.01 8.62
C GLU A 41 -35.09 17.52 8.74
N GLU A 42 -34.69 16.87 9.83
CA GLU A 42 -35.11 15.50 10.15
C GLU A 42 -36.48 15.51 10.83
N VAL A 43 -37.43 14.79 10.24
CA VAL A 43 -38.87 14.91 10.51
C VAL A 43 -39.27 14.33 11.87
N THR A 44 -38.59 13.30 12.37
CA THR A 44 -38.97 12.61 13.61
C THR A 44 -38.61 13.42 14.84
N THR A 45 -37.46 14.10 14.80
CA THR A 45 -36.88 14.82 15.92
C THR A 45 -36.99 16.33 15.80
N ASP A 46 -37.56 16.83 14.70
CA ASP A 46 -37.68 18.25 14.36
C ASP A 46 -36.30 18.95 14.39
N TRP A 47 -35.28 18.22 13.93
CA TRP A 47 -33.90 18.67 13.97
C TRP A 47 -33.49 19.28 12.64
N CYS A 48 -33.21 20.59 12.63
CA CYS A 48 -32.74 21.32 11.46
C CYS A 48 -31.24 21.63 11.58
N GLY A 49 -30.45 21.24 10.57
CA GLY A 49 -29.01 21.49 10.56
C GLY A 49 -28.36 21.30 9.19
N GLU A 50 -27.15 21.83 9.07
CA GLU A 50 -26.28 21.67 7.91
C GLU A 50 -25.61 20.28 7.94
N ILE A 51 -25.57 19.60 6.80
CA ILE A 51 -24.78 18.38 6.62
C ILE A 51 -23.31 18.75 6.71
N VAL A 52 -22.61 18.24 7.73
CA VAL A 52 -21.18 18.51 7.95
C VAL A 52 -20.30 17.28 7.76
N ALA A 53 -20.88 16.08 7.81
CA ALA A 53 -20.16 14.84 7.59
C ALA A 53 -21.10 13.71 7.14
N PHE A 54 -20.52 12.77 6.39
CA PHE A 54 -21.14 11.50 6.00
C PHE A 54 -20.20 10.37 6.43
N ASP A 55 -20.75 9.37 7.09
CA ASP A 55 -20.04 8.13 7.42
C ASP A 55 -20.52 7.02 6.47
N ARG A 56 -19.60 6.54 5.64
CA ARG A 56 -19.87 5.52 4.62
C ARG A 56 -20.08 4.13 5.21
N ASP A 57 -19.35 3.78 6.25
CA ASP A 57 -19.38 2.43 6.79
C ASP A 57 -20.65 2.21 7.62
N LEU A 58 -21.19 3.29 8.17
CA LEU A 58 -22.41 3.29 8.98
C LEU A 58 -23.66 3.76 8.22
N ASP A 59 -23.52 4.24 6.98
CA ASP A 59 -24.58 4.90 6.20
C ASP A 59 -25.32 5.97 7.04
N THR A 60 -24.56 6.91 7.61
CA THR A 60 -25.12 8.00 8.42
C THR A 60 -24.67 9.38 7.96
N VAL A 61 -25.49 10.39 8.27
CA VAL A 61 -25.21 11.80 8.04
C VAL A 61 -25.17 12.53 9.38
N THR A 62 -24.21 13.44 9.55
CA THR A 62 -24.12 14.31 10.73
C THR A 62 -24.61 15.71 10.37
N LEU A 63 -25.60 16.19 11.13
CA LEU A 63 -26.19 17.52 11.01
C LEU A 63 -25.70 18.43 12.14
N GLU A 64 -25.24 19.64 11.81
CA GLU A 64 -24.89 20.70 12.76
C GLU A 64 -25.96 21.79 12.78
N ASP A 65 -26.51 22.10 13.95
CA ASP A 65 -27.49 23.19 14.10
C ASP A 65 -26.83 24.58 14.15
N ARG A 66 -27.64 25.64 14.09
CA ARG A 66 -27.16 27.04 14.17
C ARG A 66 -26.39 27.41 15.46
N ARG A 67 -26.41 26.55 16.47
CA ARG A 67 -25.69 26.72 17.75
C ARG A 67 -24.44 25.83 17.82
N GLY A 68 -24.07 25.17 16.72
CA GLY A 68 -22.90 24.29 16.62
C GLY A 68 -23.11 22.91 17.25
N LYS A 69 -24.34 22.53 17.61
CA LYS A 69 -24.62 21.20 18.17
C LYS A 69 -24.76 20.20 17.04
N ARG A 70 -24.14 19.03 17.19
CA ARG A 70 -24.14 17.96 16.19
C ARG A 70 -25.00 16.77 16.59
N ARG A 71 -25.70 16.19 15.62
CA ARG A 71 -26.41 14.92 15.75
C ARG A 71 -26.27 14.08 14.49
N THR A 72 -26.21 12.77 14.66
CA THR A 72 -26.05 11.80 13.58
C THR A 72 -27.37 11.08 13.33
N PHE A 73 -27.72 10.92 12.06
CA PHE A 73 -28.96 10.30 11.60
C PHE A 73 -28.66 9.27 10.50
N PRO A 74 -29.44 8.18 10.41
CA PRO A 74 -29.34 7.26 9.28
C PRO A 74 -29.62 7.97 7.96
N LEU A 75 -28.90 7.57 6.92
CA LEU A 75 -29.16 7.99 5.56
C LEU A 75 -30.49 7.39 5.05
N GLY A 76 -31.13 8.03 4.08
CA GLY A 76 -32.38 7.56 3.48
C GLY A 76 -33.56 8.54 3.67
N PRO A 77 -34.80 8.06 3.74
CA PRO A 77 -35.98 8.91 3.89
C PRO A 77 -36.08 9.52 5.29
N GLY A 78 -36.92 10.55 5.45
CA GLY A 78 -37.18 11.18 6.75
C GLY A 78 -36.65 12.61 6.88
N PHE A 79 -36.20 13.20 5.76
CA PHE A 79 -35.67 14.55 5.73
C PHE A 79 -36.52 15.48 4.86
N LEU A 80 -36.51 16.77 5.20
CA LEU A 80 -37.00 17.85 4.36
C LEU A 80 -35.84 18.74 3.92
N LEU A 81 -35.81 19.08 2.63
CA LEU A 81 -34.97 20.14 2.07
C LEU A 81 -35.90 21.26 1.63
N GLU A 82 -35.73 22.45 2.21
CA GLU A 82 -36.62 23.60 1.96
C GLU A 82 -38.12 23.26 2.14
N GLY A 83 -38.43 22.42 3.15
CA GLY A 83 -39.79 21.97 3.45
C GLY A 83 -40.35 20.90 2.51
N LYS A 84 -39.58 20.43 1.53
CA LYS A 84 -39.96 19.34 0.61
C LYS A 84 -39.30 18.04 1.03
N PRO A 85 -40.02 16.90 1.00
CA PRO A 85 -39.47 15.61 1.38
C PRO A 85 -38.34 15.20 0.43
N VAL A 86 -37.25 14.71 1.01
CA VAL A 86 -36.10 14.15 0.28
C VAL A 86 -35.73 12.78 0.85
N ILE A 87 -35.11 11.96 0.00
CA ILE A 87 -34.41 10.74 0.41
C ILE A 87 -32.94 11.06 0.29
N LEU A 88 -32.24 11.18 1.41
CA LEU A 88 -30.80 11.43 1.36
C LEU A 88 -30.09 10.19 0.82
N THR A 89 -29.22 10.39 -0.16
CA THR A 89 -28.36 9.36 -0.76
C THR A 89 -26.89 9.69 -0.52
N PRO A 90 -25.95 8.74 -0.67
CA PRO A 90 -24.53 9.06 -0.51
C PRO A 90 -24.11 10.20 -1.45
N PRO A 91 -23.18 11.08 -1.04
CA PRO A 91 -22.67 12.17 -1.88
C PRO A 91 -22.15 11.65 -3.23
N LEU A 92 -22.40 12.37 -4.33
CA LEU A 92 -21.99 11.94 -5.68
C LEU A 92 -20.46 11.81 -5.85
N GLY A 93 -19.68 12.42 -4.95
CA GLY A 93 -18.22 12.31 -4.87
C GLY A 93 -17.69 11.26 -3.88
N ALA A 94 -18.54 10.59 -3.09
CA ALA A 94 -18.10 9.59 -2.10
C ALA A 94 -17.46 8.34 -2.74
N ASN A 95 -17.62 8.16 -4.05
CA ASN A 95 -16.96 7.13 -4.86
C ASN A 95 -15.81 7.66 -5.73
N ALA A 96 -15.52 8.97 -5.72
CA ALA A 96 -14.52 9.57 -6.60
C ALA A 96 -13.12 9.72 -5.96
N ALA A 97 -13.01 9.58 -4.65
CA ALA A 97 -11.73 9.54 -3.94
C ALA A 97 -11.60 8.21 -3.21
N GLY A 98 -11.24 7.15 -3.95
CA GLY A 98 -10.55 6.02 -3.34
C GLY A 98 -9.28 6.53 -2.63
N PRO A 99 -8.69 5.75 -1.70
CA PRO A 99 -7.43 6.13 -1.08
C PRO A 99 -6.45 6.59 -2.15
N GLN A 100 -5.90 7.81 -2.01
CA GLN A 100 -4.96 8.33 -2.98
C GLN A 100 -3.85 7.29 -3.13
N LYS A 101 -3.61 6.82 -4.38
CA LYS A 101 -2.59 5.82 -4.63
C LYS A 101 -1.26 6.35 -4.06
N PRO A 102 -0.44 5.50 -3.42
CA PRO A 102 0.83 5.94 -2.84
C PRO A 102 1.67 6.65 -3.89
N THR A 103 2.23 7.81 -3.57
CA THR A 103 3.09 8.55 -4.51
C THR A 103 4.53 8.04 -4.52
N ARG A 104 4.89 7.16 -3.56
CA ARG A 104 6.20 6.53 -3.46
C ARG A 104 6.10 5.04 -3.17
N THR A 105 7.08 4.27 -3.65
CA THR A 105 7.28 2.86 -3.29
C THR A 105 7.91 2.74 -1.90
N ALA A 106 7.96 1.52 -1.35
CA ALA A 106 8.58 1.24 -0.07
C ALA A 106 10.09 1.54 -0.06
N SER A 107 10.77 1.45 -1.20
CA SER A 107 12.18 1.85 -1.39
C SER A 107 12.39 3.37 -1.45
N GLY A 108 11.30 4.13 -1.62
CA GLY A 108 11.32 5.60 -1.67
C GLY A 108 11.27 6.20 -3.07
N SER A 109 11.30 5.39 -4.12
CA SER A 109 11.12 5.85 -5.51
C SER A 109 9.74 6.43 -5.76
N ILE A 110 9.59 7.21 -6.83
CA ILE A 110 8.27 7.71 -7.25
C ILE A 110 7.46 6.51 -7.73
N ALA A 111 6.26 6.33 -7.16
CA ALA A 111 5.39 5.25 -7.56
C ALA A 111 4.88 5.49 -8.99
N VAL A 112 5.11 4.53 -9.86
CA VAL A 112 4.55 4.54 -11.21
C VAL A 112 3.29 3.68 -11.21
N HIS A 113 2.16 4.31 -11.47
CA HIS A 113 0.89 3.61 -11.61
C HIS A 113 0.69 3.15 -13.05
N ASP A 114 0.01 2.01 -13.23
CA ASP A 114 -0.47 1.51 -14.52
C ASP A 114 0.66 1.05 -15.49
N VAL A 115 1.76 0.53 -14.93
CA VAL A 115 2.85 -0.10 -15.71
C VAL A 115 2.35 -1.40 -16.34
N LYS A 116 2.41 -1.49 -17.68
CA LYS A 116 2.25 -2.77 -18.38
C LYS A 116 3.40 -3.69 -17.99
N ALA A 117 3.09 -4.95 -17.63
CA ALA A 117 4.11 -5.96 -17.31
C ALA A 117 5.20 -5.97 -18.40
N ARG A 118 6.41 -5.54 -18.04
CA ARG A 118 7.57 -5.64 -18.91
C ARG A 118 7.99 -7.10 -19.00
N VAL A 119 8.55 -7.50 -20.14
CA VAL A 119 9.26 -8.78 -20.23
C VAL A 119 10.40 -8.71 -19.22
N ALA A 120 10.47 -9.70 -18.33
CA ALA A 120 11.52 -9.77 -17.34
C ALA A 120 12.88 -9.63 -18.03
N ARG A 121 13.73 -8.73 -17.50
CA ARG A 121 15.13 -8.64 -17.91
C ARG A 121 15.76 -10.02 -17.80
N ALA A 122 16.78 -10.20 -18.60
CA ALA A 122 17.62 -11.37 -18.52
C ALA A 122 18.33 -11.45 -17.16
N SER A 123 18.72 -10.31 -16.58
CA SER A 123 19.46 -10.20 -15.31
C SER A 123 18.69 -10.72 -14.08
N ARG A 124 19.42 -11.12 -13.04
CA ARG A 124 18.88 -11.66 -11.78
C ARG A 124 19.59 -11.10 -10.56
N ILE A 125 18.86 -11.00 -9.45
CA ILE A 125 19.44 -10.87 -8.12
C ILE A 125 19.22 -12.20 -7.40
N PHE A 126 20.29 -12.76 -6.87
CA PHE A 126 20.25 -13.93 -6.03
C PHE A 126 20.44 -13.53 -4.56
N VAL A 127 19.70 -14.18 -3.68
CA VAL A 127 19.82 -13.98 -2.23
C VAL A 127 20.06 -15.32 -1.53
N GLU A 128 20.88 -15.29 -0.48
CA GLU A 128 21.28 -16.48 0.24
C GLU A 128 20.11 -17.12 1.00
N GLY A 129 19.35 -16.33 1.75
CA GLY A 129 18.25 -16.78 2.60
C GLY A 129 16.86 -16.46 2.06
N ARG A 130 15.86 -17.20 2.56
CA ARG A 130 14.45 -16.92 2.27
C ARG A 130 13.99 -15.61 2.89
N HIS A 131 14.47 -15.29 4.09
CA HIS A 131 14.11 -14.04 4.77
C HIS A 131 14.65 -12.82 4.02
N ASP A 132 15.82 -12.93 3.39
CA ASP A 132 16.40 -11.94 2.49
C ASP A 132 15.50 -11.69 1.30
N ALA A 133 15.06 -12.77 0.64
CA ALA A 133 14.11 -12.66 -0.48
C ALA A 133 12.82 -11.94 -0.06
N GLU A 134 12.27 -12.32 1.10
CA GLU A 134 11.03 -11.74 1.63
C GLU A 134 11.20 -10.26 2.02
N LEU A 135 12.35 -9.87 2.57
CA LEU A 135 12.65 -8.48 2.90
C LEU A 135 12.89 -7.63 1.65
N VAL A 136 13.67 -8.15 0.71
CA VAL A 136 13.95 -7.48 -0.57
C VAL A 136 12.66 -7.28 -1.35
N GLU A 137 11.82 -8.31 -1.45
CA GLU A 137 10.50 -8.23 -2.09
C GLU A 137 9.62 -7.18 -1.41
N LYS A 138 9.62 -7.12 -0.07
CA LYS A 138 8.79 -6.17 0.66
C LYS A 138 9.17 -4.71 0.42
N VAL A 139 10.46 -4.41 0.30
CA VAL A 139 10.93 -3.02 0.23
C VAL A 139 11.20 -2.56 -1.20
N TRP A 140 11.75 -3.42 -2.06
CA TRP A 140 12.14 -3.09 -3.43
C TRP A 140 11.33 -3.82 -4.51
N GLY A 141 10.40 -4.70 -4.15
CA GLY A 141 9.67 -5.52 -5.15
C GLY A 141 8.94 -4.69 -6.20
N ASP A 142 8.40 -3.52 -5.84
CA ASP A 142 7.73 -2.62 -6.79
C ASP A 142 8.71 -2.07 -7.85
N ASP A 143 9.86 -1.58 -7.41
CA ASP A 143 10.93 -1.06 -8.26
C ASP A 143 11.52 -2.14 -9.15
N LEU A 144 11.81 -3.32 -8.57
CA LEU A 144 12.36 -4.47 -9.29
C LEU A 144 11.42 -4.96 -10.39
N ARG A 145 10.09 -4.94 -10.16
CA ARG A 145 9.11 -5.29 -11.19
C ARG A 145 9.06 -4.27 -12.32
N ILE A 146 9.24 -2.97 -12.04
CA ILE A 146 9.36 -1.91 -13.06
C ILE A 146 10.62 -2.12 -13.91
N GLU A 147 11.71 -2.50 -13.27
CA GLU A 147 12.97 -2.82 -13.94
C GLU A 147 12.98 -4.20 -14.60
N GLY A 148 11.99 -5.05 -14.32
CA GLY A 148 11.92 -6.42 -14.82
C GLY A 148 13.00 -7.33 -14.22
N VAL A 149 13.57 -6.98 -13.07
CA VAL A 149 14.57 -7.79 -12.36
C VAL A 149 13.85 -8.76 -11.43
N VAL A 150 14.29 -10.02 -11.45
CA VAL A 150 13.73 -11.08 -10.58
C VAL A 150 14.73 -11.39 -9.48
N VAL A 151 14.20 -11.60 -8.26
CA VAL A 151 14.95 -12.06 -7.10
C VAL A 151 14.72 -13.56 -6.93
N GLU A 152 15.81 -14.32 -6.84
CA GLU A 152 15.78 -15.78 -6.69
C GLU A 152 16.58 -16.22 -5.46
N PHE A 153 16.08 -17.23 -4.76
CA PHE A 153 16.72 -17.81 -3.58
C PHE A 153 17.74 -18.89 -4.00
N LEU A 154 18.98 -18.80 -3.49
CA LEU A 154 20.06 -19.76 -3.78
C LEU A 154 20.08 -20.96 -2.83
N GLY A 155 19.76 -20.75 -1.55
CA GLY A 155 19.93 -21.79 -0.52
C GLY A 155 21.35 -21.91 0.05
N GLY A 156 22.27 -21.04 -0.38
CA GLY A 156 23.64 -20.95 0.13
C GLY A 156 24.61 -20.45 -0.95
N VAL A 157 25.71 -19.83 -0.53
CA VAL A 157 26.76 -19.37 -1.47
C VAL A 157 27.55 -20.52 -2.10
N ASP A 158 27.50 -21.72 -1.50
CA ASP A 158 28.19 -22.92 -1.98
C ASP A 158 27.75 -23.33 -3.40
N ASP A 159 26.45 -23.20 -3.69
CA ASP A 159 25.87 -23.59 -4.97
C ASP A 159 25.94 -22.48 -6.03
N LEU A 160 26.50 -21.31 -5.68
CA LEU A 160 26.52 -20.14 -6.56
C LEU A 160 27.30 -20.43 -7.85
N ALA A 161 28.41 -21.17 -7.78
CA ALA A 161 29.22 -21.48 -8.96
C ALA A 161 28.43 -22.31 -10.00
N ASP A 162 27.58 -23.22 -9.54
CA ASP A 162 26.75 -24.06 -10.41
C ASP A 162 25.60 -23.25 -11.01
N HIS A 163 24.92 -22.43 -10.20
CA HIS A 163 23.90 -21.50 -10.69
C HIS A 163 24.43 -20.54 -11.77
N LEU A 164 25.63 -19.99 -11.57
CA LEU A 164 26.25 -19.11 -12.56
C LEU A 164 26.61 -19.85 -13.86
N ARG A 165 26.99 -21.13 -13.78
CA ARG A 165 27.29 -21.93 -14.97
C ARG A 165 26.05 -22.15 -15.82
N ASP A 166 24.92 -22.43 -15.18
CA ASP A 166 23.65 -22.67 -15.87
C ASP A 166 23.05 -21.37 -16.42
N PHE A 167 23.12 -20.30 -15.63
CA PHE A 167 22.57 -19.00 -15.99
C PHE A 167 23.35 -18.30 -17.12
N LYS A 168 24.67 -18.52 -17.17
CA LYS A 168 25.61 -17.91 -18.15
C LYS A 168 25.54 -16.37 -18.15
N PRO A 169 26.04 -15.71 -17.08
CA PRO A 169 26.10 -14.26 -17.00
C PRO A 169 26.81 -13.64 -18.21
N GLY A 170 26.36 -12.46 -18.60
CA GLY A 170 26.95 -11.68 -19.69
C GLY A 170 26.54 -10.21 -19.62
N PRO A 171 27.03 -9.38 -20.55
CA PRO A 171 26.87 -7.92 -20.49
C PRO A 171 25.41 -7.45 -20.35
N ASN A 172 24.47 -8.17 -20.98
CA ASN A 172 23.04 -7.87 -20.99
C ASN A 172 22.21 -8.83 -20.12
N ARG A 173 22.86 -9.70 -19.32
CA ARG A 173 22.27 -10.72 -18.45
C ARG A 173 23.15 -10.83 -17.19
N ARG A 174 23.18 -9.76 -16.41
CA ARG A 174 24.06 -9.65 -15.24
C ARG A 174 23.47 -10.36 -14.03
N VAL A 175 24.33 -10.75 -13.09
CA VAL A 175 23.92 -11.36 -11.83
C VAL A 175 24.38 -10.52 -10.66
N GLY A 176 23.43 -10.09 -9.84
CA GLY A 176 23.69 -9.59 -8.50
C GLY A 176 23.54 -10.72 -7.48
N VAL A 177 24.36 -10.75 -6.44
CA VAL A 177 24.25 -11.70 -5.33
C VAL A 177 24.38 -10.96 -4.01
N LEU A 178 23.37 -11.10 -3.15
CA LEU A 178 23.39 -10.64 -1.77
C LEU A 178 23.68 -11.84 -0.85
N VAL A 179 24.77 -11.74 -0.11
CA VAL A 179 25.27 -12.79 0.80
C VAL A 179 25.27 -12.27 2.23
N ASP A 180 24.92 -13.13 3.18
CA ASP A 180 24.94 -12.80 4.59
C ASP A 180 26.38 -12.85 5.10
N HIS A 181 26.71 -12.04 6.11
CA HIS A 181 27.98 -12.13 6.84
C HIS A 181 29.24 -12.13 5.95
N LEU A 182 29.26 -11.37 4.84
CA LEU A 182 30.39 -11.33 3.91
C LEU A 182 31.58 -10.54 4.50
N VAL A 183 32.34 -11.18 5.38
CA VAL A 183 33.49 -10.58 6.09
C VAL A 183 34.83 -11.12 5.57
N PRO A 184 35.93 -10.34 5.64
CA PRO A 184 37.24 -10.82 5.20
C PRO A 184 37.69 -12.10 5.91
N GLY A 185 38.14 -13.08 5.13
CA GLY A 185 38.66 -14.35 5.66
C GLY A 185 37.59 -15.42 5.90
N SER A 186 36.31 -15.09 5.76
CA SER A 186 35.19 -16.03 5.76
C SER A 186 35.21 -16.99 4.56
N LYS A 187 34.41 -18.05 4.60
CA LYS A 187 34.28 -19.00 3.48
C LYS A 187 33.64 -18.31 2.27
N GLU A 188 32.62 -17.52 2.54
CA GLU A 188 31.83 -16.70 1.63
C GLU A 188 32.74 -15.74 0.86
N SER A 189 33.66 -15.06 1.58
CA SER A 189 34.63 -14.15 0.94
C SER A 189 35.60 -14.84 0.00
N ARG A 190 35.97 -16.10 0.26
CA ARG A 190 36.84 -16.88 -0.65
C ARG A 190 36.10 -17.29 -1.91
N ILE A 191 34.84 -17.71 -1.79
CA ILE A 191 33.98 -18.06 -2.93
C ILE A 191 33.76 -16.83 -3.81
N ALA A 192 33.41 -15.69 -3.20
CA ALA A 192 33.21 -14.43 -3.92
C ALA A 192 34.46 -13.99 -4.70
N GLN A 193 35.65 -14.09 -4.08
CA GLN A 193 36.92 -13.80 -4.76
C GLN A 193 37.22 -14.76 -5.90
N GLY A 194 36.88 -16.04 -5.76
CA GLY A 194 37.01 -17.04 -6.82
C GLY A 194 36.16 -16.68 -8.04
N ILE A 195 34.89 -16.34 -7.82
CA ILE A 195 33.97 -15.93 -8.90
C ILE A 195 34.43 -14.63 -9.56
N LYS A 196 34.86 -13.64 -8.78
CA LYS A 196 35.37 -12.37 -9.31
C LYS A 196 36.56 -12.54 -10.25
N LYS A 197 37.41 -13.55 -10.01
CA LYS A 197 38.56 -13.90 -10.87
C LYS A 197 38.21 -14.81 -12.03
N SER A 198 36.99 -15.32 -12.08
CA SER A 198 36.52 -16.22 -13.14
C SER A 198 36.16 -15.45 -14.43
N PRO A 199 36.01 -16.14 -15.58
CA PRO A 199 35.63 -15.50 -16.84
C PRO A 199 34.31 -14.70 -16.79
N VAL A 200 33.37 -15.10 -15.92
CA VAL A 200 32.06 -14.42 -15.75
C VAL A 200 32.12 -13.31 -14.71
N GLY A 201 33.23 -13.14 -13.98
CA GLY A 201 33.33 -12.24 -12.83
C GLY A 201 33.08 -10.77 -13.13
N LYS A 202 33.18 -10.34 -14.40
CA LYS A 202 32.82 -8.98 -14.85
C LYS A 202 31.30 -8.74 -14.93
N ASP A 203 30.53 -9.81 -15.09
CA ASP A 203 29.08 -9.81 -15.26
C ASP A 203 28.35 -10.28 -13.99
N VAL A 204 29.11 -10.47 -12.90
CA VAL A 204 28.62 -10.90 -11.58
C VAL A 204 29.10 -9.94 -10.50
N LEU A 205 28.18 -9.37 -9.74
CA LEU A 205 28.47 -8.58 -8.55
C LEU A 205 28.01 -9.34 -7.31
N ILE A 206 28.94 -9.59 -6.39
CA ILE A 206 28.66 -10.21 -5.10
C ILE A 206 28.89 -9.16 -4.03
N VAL A 207 27.84 -8.82 -3.30
CA VAL A 207 27.90 -7.96 -2.13
C VAL A 207 27.38 -8.73 -0.93
N GLY A 208 27.62 -8.19 0.26
CA GLY A 208 27.02 -8.71 1.47
C GLY A 208 26.90 -7.66 2.55
N HIS A 209 26.14 -8.01 3.57
CA HIS A 209 25.89 -7.15 4.72
C HIS A 209 26.69 -7.62 5.94
N PRO A 210 27.01 -6.72 6.89
CA PRO A 210 27.81 -7.06 8.06
C PRO A 210 27.03 -7.87 9.11
N PHE A 211 25.72 -8.01 8.94
CA PHE A 211 24.85 -8.67 9.91
C PHE A 211 25.11 -10.16 9.99
N ILE A 212 24.85 -10.73 11.17
CA ILE A 212 24.84 -12.17 11.39
C ILE A 212 23.66 -12.81 10.66
N ASP A 213 22.53 -12.10 10.60
CA ASP A 213 21.32 -12.51 9.91
C ASP A 213 20.55 -11.26 9.48
N ILE A 214 19.81 -11.36 8.37
CA ILE A 214 19.02 -10.27 7.80
C ILE A 214 18.02 -9.63 8.78
N TRP A 215 17.58 -10.35 9.83
CA TRP A 215 16.75 -9.76 10.88
C TRP A 215 17.37 -8.50 11.48
N GLN A 216 18.70 -8.49 11.68
CA GLN A 216 19.42 -7.35 12.26
C GLN A 216 19.39 -6.10 11.37
N ALA A 217 19.10 -6.26 10.07
CA ALA A 217 18.96 -5.12 9.19
C ALA A 217 17.68 -4.30 9.47
N VAL A 218 16.71 -4.85 10.22
CA VAL A 218 15.53 -4.11 10.65
C VAL A 218 15.85 -3.29 11.89
N LYS A 219 15.48 -2.01 11.88
CA LYS A 219 15.70 -1.11 13.01
C LYS A 219 14.98 -1.59 14.28
N PRO A 220 15.69 -1.80 15.40
CA PRO A 220 15.12 -2.25 16.69
C PRO A 220 13.87 -1.48 17.14
N GLU A 221 13.83 -0.17 16.90
CA GLU A 221 12.76 0.71 17.36
C GLU A 221 11.43 0.38 16.69
N ARG A 222 11.46 -0.28 15.53
CA ARG A 222 10.26 -0.78 14.83
C ARG A 222 9.60 -1.95 15.54
N LEU A 223 10.34 -2.60 16.42
CA LEU A 223 9.96 -3.79 17.16
C LEU A 223 9.83 -3.51 18.68
N GLY A 224 9.99 -2.25 19.09
CA GLY A 224 9.78 -1.82 20.47
C GLY A 224 10.98 -2.06 21.40
N PHE A 225 12.18 -2.26 20.87
CA PHE A 225 13.41 -2.36 21.66
C PHE A 225 14.52 -1.48 21.08
N THR A 226 15.60 -1.24 21.85
CA THR A 226 16.64 -0.26 21.50
C THR A 226 17.77 -0.85 20.66
N GLU A 227 18.09 -2.12 20.85
CA GLU A 227 19.16 -2.81 20.13
C GLU A 227 18.86 -4.30 20.00
N TRP A 228 19.38 -4.92 18.94
CA TRP A 228 19.30 -6.38 18.80
C TRP A 228 20.12 -7.06 19.90
N PRO A 229 19.61 -8.15 20.51
CA PRO A 229 20.34 -8.89 21.52
C PRO A 229 21.68 -9.43 21.00
N SER A 230 22.68 -9.42 21.88
CA SER A 230 23.97 -10.04 21.61
C SER A 230 23.88 -11.54 21.87
N VAL A 231 23.86 -12.35 20.82
CA VAL A 231 23.78 -13.82 20.90
C VAL A 231 25.18 -14.41 20.82
N PRO A 232 25.60 -15.24 21.80
CA PRO A 232 26.87 -15.97 21.73
C PRO A 232 26.96 -16.82 20.45
N ARG A 233 28.14 -16.84 19.81
CA ARG A 233 28.38 -17.58 18.54
C ARG A 233 28.13 -19.09 18.62
N SER A 234 28.13 -19.67 19.83
CA SER A 234 27.83 -21.09 20.05
C SER A 234 26.34 -21.42 19.98
N ILE A 235 25.47 -20.41 19.87
CA ILE A 235 24.02 -20.53 19.83
C ILE A 235 23.56 -20.10 18.43
N ASP A 236 22.61 -20.84 17.86
CA ASP A 236 21.91 -20.41 16.66
C ASP A 236 21.34 -19.00 16.87
N TRP A 237 21.71 -18.06 15.99
CA TRP A 237 21.46 -16.65 16.23
C TRP A 237 19.95 -16.35 16.32
N LYS A 238 19.12 -16.95 15.46
CA LYS A 238 17.65 -16.74 15.47
C LYS A 238 17.03 -17.24 16.76
N LYS A 239 17.38 -18.45 17.20
CA LYS A 239 16.89 -19.01 18.47
C LYS A 239 17.35 -18.19 19.67
N GLY A 240 18.64 -17.81 19.72
CA GLY A 240 19.18 -17.00 20.81
C GLY A 240 18.54 -15.62 20.89
N THR A 241 18.27 -14.99 19.74
CA THR A 241 17.57 -13.71 19.65
C THR A 241 16.15 -13.84 20.20
N CYS A 242 15.41 -14.85 19.74
CA CYS A 242 14.05 -15.09 20.23
C CYS A 242 14.05 -15.38 21.74
N GLN A 243 15.00 -16.17 22.25
CA GLN A 243 15.12 -16.46 23.68
C GLN A 243 15.33 -15.19 24.50
N GLN A 244 16.24 -14.31 24.08
CA GLN A 244 16.54 -13.07 24.81
C GLN A 244 15.39 -12.06 24.77
N LEU A 245 14.64 -12.01 23.66
CA LEU A 245 13.47 -11.14 23.51
C LEU A 245 12.18 -11.75 24.10
N GLY A 246 12.26 -12.95 24.70
CA GLY A 246 11.10 -13.63 25.27
C GLY A 246 10.10 -14.15 24.23
N TRP A 247 10.53 -14.31 22.97
CA TRP A 247 9.71 -14.85 21.90
C TRP A 247 9.74 -16.39 21.87
N PRO A 248 8.67 -17.04 21.38
CA PRO A 248 8.68 -18.48 21.14
C PRO A 248 9.83 -18.90 20.20
N HIS A 249 10.51 -20.03 20.49
CA HIS A 249 11.72 -20.46 19.77
C HIS A 249 11.99 -21.98 19.79
N ARG A 250 10.94 -22.80 19.97
CA ARG A 250 11.07 -24.26 20.15
C ARG A 250 11.28 -24.97 18.82
N ASP A 251 10.66 -24.49 17.75
CA ASP A 251 10.66 -25.12 16.44
C ASP A 251 10.74 -24.10 15.29
N GLN A 252 10.74 -24.60 14.06
CA GLN A 252 10.80 -23.73 12.87
C GLN A 252 9.54 -22.85 12.70
N ALA A 253 8.38 -23.29 13.21
CA ALA A 253 7.15 -22.50 13.14
C ALA A 253 7.22 -21.30 14.09
N ASP A 254 7.83 -21.45 15.25
CA ASP A 254 8.17 -20.36 16.16
C ASP A 254 9.09 -19.33 15.47
N ILE A 255 10.16 -19.78 14.81
CA ILE A 255 11.08 -18.89 14.08
C ILE A 255 10.38 -18.19 12.92
N ALA A 256 9.53 -18.88 12.17
CA ALA A 256 8.74 -18.29 11.09
C ALA A 256 7.74 -17.23 11.61
N ARG A 257 7.14 -17.44 12.79
CA ARG A 257 6.28 -16.44 13.45
C ARG A 257 7.08 -15.21 13.88
N ALA A 258 8.26 -15.42 14.47
CA ALA A 258 9.15 -14.32 14.84
C ALA A 258 9.59 -13.53 13.60
N TRP A 259 9.94 -14.19 12.49
CA TRP A 259 10.25 -13.50 11.25
C TRP A 259 9.06 -12.67 10.73
N LYS A 260 7.84 -13.23 10.73
CA LYS A 260 6.64 -12.47 10.34
C LYS A 260 6.43 -11.23 11.21
N HIS A 261 6.71 -11.32 12.50
CA HIS A 261 6.65 -10.18 13.41
C HIS A 261 7.70 -9.12 13.05
N VAL A 262 8.96 -9.53 12.83
CA VAL A 262 10.06 -8.66 12.42
C VAL A 262 9.76 -7.97 11.09
N LEU A 263 9.42 -8.74 10.06
CA LEU A 263 9.06 -8.24 8.73
C LEU A 263 7.83 -7.31 8.81
N GLY A 264 6.86 -7.61 9.69
CA GLY A 264 5.68 -6.79 9.94
C GLY A 264 5.99 -5.37 10.43
N GLY A 265 7.11 -5.17 11.13
CA GLY A 265 7.58 -3.86 11.59
C GLY A 265 8.11 -2.94 10.47
N VAL A 266 8.50 -3.52 9.32
CA VAL A 266 9.04 -2.79 8.16
C VAL A 266 7.92 -2.20 7.33
N ARG A 267 7.91 -0.88 7.14
CA ARG A 267 6.97 -0.17 6.25
C ARG A 267 7.65 0.36 4.98
N GLY A 268 8.96 0.53 5.01
CA GLY A 268 9.76 1.03 3.92
C GLY A 268 11.25 1.10 4.29
N PHE A 269 12.06 1.61 3.38
CA PHE A 269 13.52 1.63 3.50
C PHE A 269 14.02 2.34 4.75
N GLN A 270 13.29 3.33 5.27
CA GLN A 270 13.70 4.10 6.45
C GLN A 270 13.72 3.25 7.73
N ASP A 271 13.01 2.12 7.71
CA ASP A 271 12.93 1.18 8.82
C ASP A 271 14.09 0.16 8.79
N LEU A 272 15.03 0.29 7.84
CA LEU A 272 16.20 -0.58 7.68
C LEU A 272 17.52 0.14 7.99
N ASP A 273 18.54 -0.64 8.33
CA ASP A 273 19.92 -0.16 8.49
C ASP A 273 20.48 0.32 7.13
N PRO A 274 21.08 1.52 7.06
CA PRO A 274 21.63 2.08 5.82
C PRO A 274 22.68 1.19 5.14
N THR A 275 23.37 0.33 5.89
CA THR A 275 24.37 -0.58 5.34
C THR A 275 23.74 -1.61 4.42
N LEU A 276 22.54 -2.12 4.75
CA LEU A 276 21.81 -3.02 3.83
C LEU A 276 21.33 -2.25 2.60
N LEU A 277 20.76 -1.05 2.81
CA LEU A 277 20.23 -0.22 1.72
C LEU A 277 21.28 -0.01 0.63
N GLY A 278 22.47 0.47 1.02
CA GLY A 278 23.55 0.73 0.08
C GLY A 278 23.96 -0.51 -0.73
N ARG A 279 23.91 -1.71 -0.14
CA ARG A 279 24.22 -2.96 -0.85
C ARG A 279 23.15 -3.37 -1.83
N VAL A 280 21.88 -3.24 -1.47
CA VAL A 280 20.78 -3.58 -2.38
C VAL A 280 20.73 -2.60 -3.55
N GLU A 281 20.93 -1.30 -3.32
CA GLU A 281 21.03 -0.31 -4.39
C GLU A 281 22.21 -0.60 -5.32
N GLU A 282 23.39 -0.94 -4.77
CA GLU A 282 24.57 -1.33 -5.56
C GLU A 282 24.26 -2.53 -6.50
N LEU A 283 23.49 -3.52 -6.01
CA LEU A 283 23.04 -4.64 -6.82
C LEU A 283 22.07 -4.22 -7.92
N ILE A 284 21.07 -3.40 -7.58
CA ILE A 284 20.05 -2.92 -8.53
C ILE A 284 20.71 -2.14 -9.65
N ASP A 285 21.58 -1.17 -9.32
CA ASP A 285 22.34 -0.38 -10.29
C ASP A 285 23.16 -1.30 -11.20
N PHE A 286 23.84 -2.29 -10.63
CA PHE A 286 24.66 -3.21 -11.40
C PHE A 286 23.87 -4.05 -12.40
N VAL A 287 22.71 -4.60 -12.00
CA VAL A 287 21.92 -5.51 -12.84
C VAL A 287 21.03 -4.77 -13.85
N THR A 288 20.78 -3.48 -13.61
CA THR A 288 19.98 -2.61 -14.49
C THR A 288 20.81 -1.77 -15.45
N ALA A 289 22.12 -1.59 -15.18
CA ALA A 289 23.05 -0.96 -16.10
C ALA A 289 23.03 -1.62 -17.49
N VAL A 290 22.85 -0.79 -18.52
CA VAL A 290 22.78 -1.16 -19.94
C VAL A 290 24.13 -0.97 -20.60
#